data_AF-A0A7J2JFF9-F1
#
_entry.id   AF-A0A7J2JFF9-F1
#
_cell.length_a   1.000
_cell.length_b   1.000
_cell.length_c   1.000
_cell.angle_alpha   90.00
_cell.angle_beta   90.00
_cell.angle_gamma   90.00
#
_symmetry.space_group_name_H-M   'P 1'
#
loop_
_entity.id
_entity.type
_entity.pdbx_description
1 polymer ?
#
loop_
_entity_poly.entity_id
_entity_poly.type
_entity_poly.pdbx_seq_one_letter_code
_entity_poly.pdbx_strand_id
1 'polypeptide(L)'
;MAKLVLLIGVGVVALTVISVLLLAAQTSEVSGEVKCPFCGSKEVWTPIGTKSENFLWKCFNCGKTWSKTYSEEAYRDWLHRTPVIVRDMVLKFVAAKHPDAKQLLPPKPVWSVQQLSQDKVVYKCGGWIISVEKTEEGYKVTLDFSATRIPGYIGIPHRIVWTGIFTFDGKIVEESYGHYY
;
A
#
# COMPACT_ATOMS: atom_id res chain seq x y z
N MET A 1 11.54 14.56 -61.95
CA MET A 1 10.33 14.11 -61.22
C MET A 1 10.63 13.14 -60.09
N ALA A 2 11.50 12.12 -60.26
CA ALA A 2 11.82 11.15 -59.20
C ALA A 2 12.36 11.74 -57.86
N LYS A 3 13.20 12.79 -57.92
CA LYS A 3 13.73 13.46 -56.70
C LYS A 3 12.66 14.17 -55.86
N LEU A 4 11.58 14.64 -56.47
CA LEU A 4 10.49 15.36 -55.77
C LEU A 4 9.57 14.37 -55.03
N VAL A 5 9.31 13.20 -55.62
CA VAL A 5 8.52 12.13 -55.00
C VAL A 5 9.23 11.53 -53.79
N LEU A 6 10.57 11.41 -53.85
CA LEU A 6 11.38 10.89 -52.74
C LEU A 6 11.39 11.84 -51.52
N LEU A 7 11.48 13.15 -51.76
CA LEU A 7 11.46 14.16 -50.70
C LEU A 7 10.10 14.25 -49.97
N ILE A 8 9.00 14.14 -50.73
CA ILE A 8 7.65 14.11 -50.16
C ILE A 8 7.43 12.83 -49.34
N GLY A 9 7.89 11.68 -49.85
CA GLY A 9 7.79 10.39 -49.14
C GLY A 9 8.53 10.38 -47.80
N VAL A 10 9.76 10.92 -47.74
CA VAL A 10 10.55 11.00 -46.50
C VAL A 10 9.92 11.99 -45.50
N GLY A 11 9.38 13.12 -45.99
CA GLY A 11 8.69 14.09 -45.14
C GLY A 11 7.44 13.52 -44.46
N VAL A 12 6.62 12.76 -45.20
CA VAL A 12 5.39 12.15 -44.66
C VAL A 12 5.71 11.06 -43.63
N VAL A 13 6.74 10.24 -43.87
CA VAL A 13 7.17 9.20 -42.91
C VAL A 13 7.78 9.81 -41.64
N ALA A 14 8.55 10.89 -41.75
CA ALA A 14 9.08 11.59 -40.59
C ALA A 14 7.95 12.19 -39.72
N LEU A 15 6.93 12.78 -40.34
CA LEU A 15 5.77 13.35 -39.66
C LEU A 15 4.91 12.28 -38.95
N THR A 16 4.72 11.10 -39.55
CA THR A 16 3.98 10.00 -38.89
C THR A 16 4.76 9.39 -37.74
N VAL A 17 6.08 9.24 -37.85
CA VAL A 17 6.92 8.74 -36.75
C VAL A 17 6.97 9.73 -35.59
N ILE A 18 7.08 11.03 -35.86
CA ILE A 18 7.08 12.08 -34.82
C ILE A 18 5.72 12.14 -34.10
N SER A 19 4.61 12.02 -34.82
CA SER A 19 3.26 12.01 -34.21
C SER A 19 3.00 10.76 -33.39
N VAL A 20 3.48 9.57 -33.82
CA VAL A 20 3.41 8.34 -33.01
C VAL A 20 4.28 8.46 -31.75
N LEU A 21 5.48 9.05 -31.83
CA LEU A 21 6.34 9.28 -30.67
C LEU A 21 5.75 10.32 -29.70
N LEU A 22 5.09 11.37 -30.20
CA LEU A 22 4.38 12.36 -29.39
C LEU A 22 3.13 11.76 -28.71
N LEU A 23 2.40 10.86 -29.37
CA LEU A 23 1.30 10.11 -28.74
C LEU A 23 1.83 9.14 -27.68
N ALA A 24 2.95 8.46 -27.93
CA ALA A 24 3.57 7.55 -26.95
C ALA A 24 4.14 8.31 -25.73
N ALA A 25 4.57 9.57 -25.91
CA ALA A 25 4.97 10.42 -24.80
C ALA A 25 3.76 10.89 -23.96
N GLN A 26 2.61 11.16 -24.59
CA GLN A 26 1.37 11.57 -23.89
C GLN A 26 0.67 10.43 -23.14
N THR A 27 0.85 9.17 -23.54
CA THR A 27 0.23 8.03 -22.83
C THR A 27 0.90 7.67 -21.50
N SER A 28 1.99 8.36 -21.12
CA SER A 28 2.72 8.08 -19.88
C SER A 28 2.24 8.88 -18.64
N GLU A 29 1.27 9.80 -18.78
CA GLU A 29 0.83 10.69 -17.69
C GLU A 29 -0.63 10.55 -17.22
N VAL A 30 -1.33 9.48 -17.60
CA VAL A 30 -2.68 9.19 -17.06
C VAL A 30 -2.68 7.88 -16.26
N SER A 31 -1.75 7.78 -15.31
CA SER A 31 -1.93 6.86 -14.18
C SER A 31 -2.10 7.74 -12.95
N GLY A 32 -3.33 8.22 -12.72
CA GLY A 32 -3.74 8.91 -11.51
C GLY A 32 -3.71 8.04 -10.25
N GLU A 33 -3.05 6.89 -10.29
CA GLU A 33 -2.93 6.00 -9.15
C GLU A 33 -1.52 6.09 -8.58
N VAL A 34 -1.43 6.42 -7.29
CA VAL A 34 -0.17 6.39 -6.56
C VAL A 34 0.29 4.94 -6.38
N LYS A 35 1.39 4.59 -7.05
CA LYS A 35 2.08 3.29 -6.99
C LYS A 35 3.58 3.46 -7.20
N CYS A 36 4.34 2.46 -6.80
CA CYS A 36 5.78 2.44 -6.95
C CYS A 36 6.16 2.36 -8.44
N PRO A 37 6.98 3.30 -8.98
CA PRO A 37 7.38 3.28 -10.37
C PRO A 37 8.35 2.14 -10.71
N PHE A 38 8.94 1.50 -9.70
CA PHE A 38 9.97 0.47 -9.89
C PHE A 38 9.44 -0.97 -9.85
N CYS A 39 8.39 -1.23 -9.06
CA CYS A 39 7.82 -2.58 -8.89
C CYS A 39 6.30 -2.65 -9.04
N GLY A 40 5.64 -1.52 -9.27
CA GLY A 40 4.18 -1.45 -9.43
C GLY A 40 3.36 -1.63 -8.15
N SER A 41 3.99 -1.88 -6.99
CA SER A 41 3.27 -2.05 -5.73
C SER A 41 2.50 -0.78 -5.31
N LYS A 42 1.32 -0.97 -4.73
CA LYS A 42 0.49 0.09 -4.13
C LYS A 42 0.80 0.33 -2.65
N GLU A 43 1.67 -0.46 -2.04
CA GLU A 43 2.13 -0.31 -0.66
C GLU A 43 3.22 0.75 -0.61
N VAL A 44 2.77 2.00 -0.72
CA VAL A 44 3.61 3.17 -0.83
C VAL A 44 3.18 4.20 0.19
N TRP A 45 4.13 4.99 0.66
CA TRP A 45 3.90 5.97 1.70
C TRP A 45 4.65 7.26 1.44
N THR A 46 4.04 8.35 1.86
CA THR A 46 4.67 9.67 1.98
C THR A 46 4.37 10.20 3.37
N PRO A 47 5.30 10.96 4.01
CA PRO A 47 5.05 11.50 5.33
C PRO A 47 3.87 12.46 5.36
N ILE A 48 2.88 12.22 6.23
CA ILE A 48 1.66 13.04 6.33
C ILE A 48 1.88 14.18 7.34
N GLY A 49 1.35 15.37 7.06
CA GLY A 49 1.48 16.56 7.90
C GLY A 49 2.84 17.25 7.80
N THR A 50 3.60 16.98 6.74
CA THR A 50 4.98 17.48 6.58
C THR A 50 5.17 18.23 5.26
N LYS A 51 6.28 18.98 5.14
CA LYS A 51 6.69 19.61 3.88
C LYS A 51 6.99 18.60 2.75
N SER A 52 7.13 17.32 3.08
CA SER A 52 7.43 16.25 2.12
C SER A 52 6.19 15.43 1.74
N GLU A 53 5.02 15.77 2.28
CA GLU A 53 3.73 15.17 1.95
C GLU A 53 3.43 15.30 0.46
N ASN A 54 2.90 14.23 -0.15
CA ASN A 54 2.63 14.15 -1.58
C ASN A 54 3.84 14.54 -2.46
N PHE A 55 5.06 14.35 -1.97
CA PHE A 55 6.27 14.66 -2.73
C PHE A 55 7.34 13.58 -2.58
N LEU A 56 7.70 13.22 -1.34
CA LEU A 56 8.70 12.19 -1.07
C LEU A 56 8.01 10.87 -0.74
N TRP A 57 8.21 9.89 -1.61
CA TRP A 57 7.55 8.59 -1.52
C TRP A 57 8.54 7.47 -1.25
N LYS A 58 8.07 6.44 -0.54
CA LYS A 58 8.78 5.20 -0.27
C LYS A 58 7.89 4.01 -0.62
N CYS A 59 8.47 3.00 -1.25
CA CYS A 59 7.80 1.73 -1.49
C CYS A 59 8.20 0.73 -0.41
N PHE A 60 7.23 0.13 0.26
CA PHE A 60 7.50 -0.88 1.29
C PHE A 60 7.73 -2.28 0.74
N ASN A 61 7.37 -2.53 -0.52
CA ASN A 61 7.64 -3.79 -1.18
C ASN A 61 9.09 -3.90 -1.69
N CYS A 62 9.64 -2.84 -2.29
CA CYS A 62 11.00 -2.86 -2.88
C CYS A 62 12.01 -1.92 -2.21
N GLY A 63 11.60 -1.19 -1.17
CA GLY A 63 12.47 -0.28 -0.40
C GLY A 63 12.86 1.02 -1.09
N LYS A 64 12.68 1.14 -2.42
CA LYS A 64 13.05 2.33 -3.19
C LYS A 64 12.21 3.56 -2.81
N THR A 65 12.86 4.71 -2.88
CA THR A 65 12.25 6.04 -2.70
C THR A 65 12.22 6.80 -4.02
N TRP A 66 11.27 7.71 -4.18
CA TRP A 66 11.22 8.63 -5.33
C TRP A 66 10.55 9.94 -4.95
N SER A 67 10.82 10.97 -5.74
CA SER A 67 10.17 12.27 -5.62
C SER A 67 9.17 12.44 -6.77
N LYS A 68 7.90 12.66 -6.45
CA LYS A 68 6.84 12.94 -7.41
C LYS A 68 5.66 13.59 -6.71
N THR A 69 5.16 14.67 -7.26
CA THR A 69 3.86 15.24 -6.86
C THR A 69 2.75 14.60 -7.67
N TYR A 70 1.75 14.04 -6.99
CA TYR A 70 0.55 13.51 -7.63
C TYR A 70 -0.58 14.54 -7.58
N SER A 71 -1.56 14.42 -8.48
CA SER A 71 -2.75 15.27 -8.44
C SER A 71 -3.51 15.12 -7.12
N GLU A 72 -4.26 16.14 -6.73
CA GLU A 72 -5.08 16.11 -5.51
C GLU A 72 -6.05 14.92 -5.47
N GLU A 73 -6.62 14.54 -6.62
CA GLU A 73 -7.48 13.36 -6.74
C GLU A 73 -6.70 12.08 -6.41
N ALA A 74 -5.57 11.86 -7.07
CA ALA A 74 -4.70 10.71 -6.85
C ALA A 74 -4.22 10.62 -5.40
N TYR A 75 -3.84 11.77 -4.82
CA TYR A 75 -3.38 11.88 -3.45
C TYR A 75 -4.50 11.57 -2.47
N ARG A 76 -5.70 12.12 -2.66
CA ARG A 76 -6.88 11.79 -1.85
C ARG A 76 -7.23 10.31 -1.94
N ASP A 77 -7.22 9.72 -3.13
CA ASP A 77 -7.51 8.30 -3.31
C ASP A 77 -6.48 7.41 -2.62
N TRP A 78 -5.21 7.82 -2.62
CA TRP A 78 -4.18 7.19 -1.80
C TRP A 78 -4.48 7.35 -0.30
N LEU A 79 -4.83 8.56 0.15
CA LEU A 79 -5.12 8.86 1.56
C LEU A 79 -6.28 7.99 2.08
N HIS A 80 -7.34 7.81 1.29
CA HIS A 80 -8.47 6.92 1.64
C HIS A 80 -8.05 5.45 1.78
N ARG A 81 -7.01 5.01 1.07
CA ARG A 81 -6.47 3.65 1.15
C ARG A 81 -5.44 3.46 2.26
N THR A 82 -5.02 4.52 2.95
CA THR A 82 -4.00 4.43 4.00
C THR A 82 -4.31 3.40 5.08
N PRO A 83 -5.55 3.19 5.58
CA PRO A 83 -5.79 2.15 6.58
C PRO A 83 -5.46 0.73 6.09
N VAL A 84 -5.72 0.47 4.80
CA VAL A 84 -5.39 -0.80 4.15
C VAL A 84 -3.88 -0.96 4.00
N ILE A 85 -3.19 0.09 3.56
CA ILE A 85 -1.72 0.11 3.41
C ILE A 85 -1.06 -0.13 4.77
N VAL A 86 -1.50 0.59 5.82
CA VAL A 86 -1.01 0.46 7.19
C VAL A 86 -1.21 -0.97 7.71
N ARG A 87 -2.40 -1.56 7.53
CA ARG A 87 -2.69 -2.96 7.91
C ARG A 87 -1.67 -3.91 7.27
N ASP A 88 -1.49 -3.84 5.95
CA ASP A 88 -0.64 -4.77 5.21
C ASP A 88 0.83 -4.60 5.58
N MET A 89 1.27 -3.37 5.81
CA MET A 89 2.63 -3.09 6.26
C MET A 89 2.90 -3.58 7.68
N VAL A 90 1.99 -3.34 8.63
CA VAL A 90 2.12 -3.83 10.00
C VAL A 90 2.11 -5.35 10.03
N LEU A 91 1.27 -6.00 9.22
CA LEU A 91 1.29 -7.45 9.08
C LEU A 91 2.65 -7.98 8.60
N LYS A 92 3.26 -7.34 7.61
CA LYS A 92 4.61 -7.72 7.15
C LYS A 92 5.65 -7.53 8.24
N PHE A 93 5.59 -6.43 8.99
CA PHE A 93 6.47 -6.17 10.12
C PHE A 93 6.33 -7.24 11.20
N VAL A 94 5.10 -7.52 11.66
CA VAL A 94 4.82 -8.52 12.69
C VAL A 94 5.26 -9.92 12.22
N ALA A 95 4.97 -10.29 10.97
CA ALA A 95 5.39 -11.57 10.41
C ALA A 95 6.91 -11.72 10.31
N ALA A 96 7.64 -10.63 10.05
CA ALA A 96 9.09 -10.65 9.99
C ALA A 96 9.73 -10.73 11.39
N LYS A 97 9.11 -10.10 12.40
CA LYS A 97 9.63 -10.02 13.76
C LYS A 97 9.23 -11.19 14.66
N HIS A 98 8.01 -11.73 14.48
CA HIS A 98 7.40 -12.75 15.34
C HIS A 98 7.05 -14.02 14.54
N PRO A 99 7.92 -15.05 14.57
CA PRO A 99 7.75 -16.26 13.75
C PRO A 99 6.48 -17.08 14.04
N ASP A 100 6.01 -17.09 15.29
CA ASP A 100 4.78 -17.74 15.70
C ASP A 100 3.54 -17.05 15.10
N ALA A 101 3.49 -15.71 15.12
CA ALA A 101 2.44 -14.96 14.43
C ALA A 101 2.44 -15.23 12.91
N LYS A 102 3.63 -15.29 12.29
CA LYS A 102 3.79 -15.57 10.85
C LYS A 102 3.15 -16.89 10.44
N GLN A 103 3.28 -17.94 11.25
CA GLN A 103 2.73 -19.27 10.95
C GLN A 103 1.19 -19.28 10.93
N LEU A 104 0.56 -18.33 11.62
CA LEU A 104 -0.89 -18.22 11.75
C LEU A 104 -1.51 -17.25 10.74
N LEU A 105 -0.70 -16.57 9.92
CA LEU A 105 -1.22 -15.71 8.87
C LEU A 105 -1.79 -16.55 7.72
N PRO A 106 -3.00 -16.24 7.23
CA PRO A 106 -3.54 -16.93 6.07
C PRO A 106 -2.67 -16.66 4.84
N PRO A 107 -2.37 -17.66 3.99
CA PRO A 107 -1.47 -17.51 2.85
C PRO A 107 -2.01 -16.56 1.78
N LYS A 108 -3.33 -16.44 1.66
CA LYS A 108 -4.03 -15.50 0.77
C LYS A 108 -5.15 -14.83 1.56
N PRO A 109 -4.84 -13.78 2.35
CA PRO A 109 -5.84 -13.14 3.18
C PRO A 109 -6.92 -12.47 2.32
N VAL A 110 -8.18 -12.79 2.61
CA VAL A 110 -9.35 -12.05 2.13
C VAL A 110 -9.98 -11.37 3.34
N TRP A 111 -9.71 -10.07 3.48
CA TRP A 111 -10.15 -9.29 4.63
C TRP A 111 -11.59 -8.81 4.44
N SER A 112 -12.45 -9.12 5.40
CA SER A 112 -13.77 -8.48 5.50
C SER A 112 -13.70 -7.26 6.43
N VAL A 113 -14.34 -6.17 6.03
CA VAL A 113 -14.50 -4.98 6.88
C VAL A 113 -15.69 -5.21 7.80
N GLN A 114 -15.45 -5.18 9.11
CA GLN A 114 -16.47 -5.38 10.15
C GLN A 114 -17.00 -4.05 10.70
N GLN A 115 -16.14 -3.04 10.75
CA GLN A 115 -16.48 -1.70 11.19
C GLN A 115 -15.73 -0.69 10.35
N LEU A 116 -16.43 0.37 9.96
CA LEU A 116 -15.88 1.52 9.25
C LEU A 116 -16.47 2.78 9.91
N SER A 117 -15.63 3.55 10.59
CA SER A 117 -15.92 4.91 11.02
C SER A 117 -14.89 5.87 10.44
N GLN A 118 -15.06 7.16 10.69
CA GLN A 118 -14.15 8.20 10.22
C GLN A 118 -12.69 7.93 10.59
N ASP A 119 -12.45 7.46 11.82
CA ASP A 119 -11.10 7.29 12.35
C ASP A 119 -10.71 5.83 12.57
N LYS A 120 -11.61 4.86 12.36
CA LYS A 120 -11.34 3.46 12.68
C LYS A 120 -11.86 2.50 11.63
N VAL A 121 -11.01 1.54 11.25
CA VAL A 121 -11.38 0.41 10.40
C VAL A 121 -11.02 -0.89 11.10
N VAL A 122 -11.95 -1.84 11.11
CA VAL A 122 -11.72 -3.18 11.67
C VAL A 122 -11.84 -4.23 10.58
N TYR A 123 -10.79 -5.03 10.41
CA TYR A 123 -10.69 -6.11 9.44
C TYR A 123 -10.75 -7.47 10.12
N LYS A 124 -11.31 -8.47 9.45
CA LYS A 124 -11.34 -9.88 9.92
C LYS A 124 -10.92 -10.85 8.82
N CYS A 125 -10.04 -11.79 9.16
CA CYS A 125 -9.64 -12.91 8.29
C CYS A 125 -9.00 -14.04 9.10
N GLY A 126 -9.41 -15.29 8.91
CA GLY A 126 -8.67 -16.48 9.39
C GLY A 126 -8.30 -16.46 10.88
N GLY A 127 -9.22 -16.07 11.77
CA GLY A 127 -8.98 -15.96 13.23
C GLY A 127 -8.40 -14.61 13.69
N TRP A 128 -7.89 -13.80 12.75
CA TRP A 128 -7.40 -12.45 13.01
C TRP A 128 -8.53 -11.43 12.99
N ILE A 129 -8.45 -10.50 13.94
CA ILE A 129 -9.13 -9.21 13.95
C ILE A 129 -8.03 -8.15 13.97
N ILE A 130 -8.08 -7.21 13.03
CA ILE A 130 -7.10 -6.11 12.96
C ILE A 130 -7.86 -4.80 13.02
N SER A 131 -7.54 -3.95 14.01
CA SER A 131 -8.05 -2.58 14.05
C SER A 131 -6.96 -1.60 13.66
N VAL A 132 -7.30 -0.67 12.77
CA VAL A 132 -6.47 0.47 12.40
C VAL A 132 -7.24 1.72 12.80
N GLU A 133 -6.69 2.49 13.74
CA GLU A 133 -7.33 3.67 14.33
C GLU A 133 -6.42 4.88 14.17
N LYS A 134 -6.91 5.95 13.55
CA LYS A 134 -6.17 7.19 13.37
C LYS A 134 -6.05 7.92 14.71
N THR A 135 -4.87 8.46 14.96
CA THR A 135 -4.49 9.20 16.17
C THR A 135 -3.76 10.48 15.76
N GLU A 136 -3.32 11.30 16.73
CA GLU A 136 -2.55 12.50 16.47
C GLU A 136 -1.15 12.21 15.90
N GLU A 137 -0.55 11.08 16.25
CA GLU A 137 0.84 10.73 15.89
C GLU A 137 0.94 9.79 14.67
N GLY A 138 -0.19 9.23 14.23
CA GLY A 138 -0.25 8.22 13.18
C GLY A 138 -1.47 7.33 13.31
N TYR A 139 -1.28 6.03 13.11
CA TYR A 139 -2.31 5.02 13.28
C TYR A 139 -1.94 4.06 14.40
N LYS A 140 -2.80 3.97 15.42
CA LYS A 140 -2.73 2.87 16.38
C LYS A 140 -3.29 1.61 15.72
N VAL A 141 -2.51 0.54 15.80
CA VAL A 141 -2.83 -0.73 15.16
C VAL A 141 -2.82 -1.85 16.19
N THR A 142 -3.88 -2.65 16.20
CA THR A 142 -3.99 -3.85 17.05
C THR A 142 -4.23 -5.05 16.16
N LEU A 143 -3.42 -6.10 16.31
CA LEU A 143 -3.59 -7.39 15.65
C LEU A 143 -3.93 -8.40 16.74
N ASP A 144 -5.10 -9.01 16.63
CA ASP A 144 -5.60 -9.98 17.60
C ASP A 144 -5.99 -11.26 16.88
N PHE A 145 -5.16 -12.29 17.02
CA PHE A 145 -5.47 -13.65 16.59
C PHE A 145 -6.07 -14.44 17.74
N SER A 146 -7.11 -15.23 17.46
CA SER A 146 -7.55 -16.28 18.36
C SER A 146 -7.90 -17.54 17.58
N ALA A 147 -7.36 -18.68 18.01
CA ALA A 147 -7.69 -19.98 17.42
C ALA A 147 -9.19 -20.31 17.55
N THR A 148 -9.84 -19.84 18.63
CA THR A 148 -11.29 -20.04 18.87
C THR A 148 -12.19 -19.32 17.86
N ARG A 149 -11.64 -18.38 17.09
CA ARG A 149 -12.37 -17.67 16.02
C ARG A 149 -12.34 -18.43 14.69
N ILE A 150 -11.58 -19.51 14.59
CA ILE A 150 -11.50 -20.34 13.39
C ILE A 150 -12.66 -21.36 13.43
N PRO A 151 -13.55 -21.37 12.42
CA PRO A 151 -14.66 -22.32 12.38
C PRO A 151 -14.16 -23.78 12.44
N GLY A 152 -14.73 -24.58 13.35
CA GLY A 152 -14.38 -25.98 13.49
C GLY A 152 -13.02 -26.27 14.14
N TYR A 153 -12.37 -25.27 14.76
CA TYR A 153 -11.12 -25.49 15.47
C TYR A 153 -11.30 -26.44 16.66
N ILE A 154 -10.48 -27.50 16.70
CA ILE A 154 -10.36 -28.44 17.81
C ILE A 154 -8.88 -28.47 18.20
N GLY A 155 -8.56 -27.97 19.39
CA GLY A 155 -7.19 -27.87 19.88
C GLY A 155 -7.07 -27.00 21.13
N ILE A 156 -5.85 -26.78 21.61
CA ILE A 156 -5.59 -25.90 22.75
C ILE A 156 -5.88 -24.45 22.31
N PRO A 157 -6.78 -23.73 23.00
CA PRO A 157 -6.98 -22.31 22.76
C PRO A 157 -5.65 -21.58 22.86
N HIS A 158 -5.39 -20.68 21.92
CA HIS A 158 -4.29 -19.74 22.06
C HIS A 158 -4.64 -18.45 21.33
N ARG A 159 -4.04 -17.36 21.79
CA ARG A 159 -4.29 -16.01 21.34
C ARG A 159 -2.97 -15.27 21.20
N ILE A 160 -2.82 -14.56 20.09
CA ILE A 160 -1.72 -13.62 19.90
C ILE A 160 -2.31 -12.22 19.84
N VAL A 161 -1.75 -11.31 20.63
CA VAL A 161 -2.11 -9.89 20.58
C VAL A 161 -0.84 -9.08 20.38
N TRP A 162 -0.85 -8.27 19.33
CA TRP A 162 0.17 -7.26 19.07
C TRP A 162 -0.49 -5.88 19.06
N THR A 163 0.17 -4.89 19.67
CA THR A 163 -0.23 -3.48 19.57
C THR A 163 0.97 -2.62 19.22
N GLY A 164 0.72 -1.57 18.44
CA GLY A 164 1.74 -0.60 18.10
C GLY A 164 1.21 0.60 17.34
N ILE A 165 2.13 1.48 16.97
CA ILE A 165 1.84 2.71 16.24
C ILE A 165 2.55 2.67 14.89
N PHE A 166 1.80 2.95 13.84
CA PHE A 166 2.32 3.35 12.55
C PHE A 166 2.32 4.87 12.48
N THR A 167 3.48 5.46 12.65
CA THR A 167 3.67 6.92 12.69
C THR A 167 3.47 7.57 11.31
N PHE A 168 3.09 8.84 11.27
CA PHE A 168 2.90 9.54 9.99
C PHE A 168 4.18 9.65 9.14
N ASP A 169 5.37 9.54 9.72
CA ASP A 169 6.64 9.49 8.97
C ASP A 169 6.94 8.10 8.37
N GLY A 170 6.08 7.11 8.60
CA GLY A 170 6.18 5.77 8.02
C GLY A 170 7.00 4.78 8.83
N LYS A 171 7.25 5.04 10.13
CA LYS A 171 7.86 4.07 11.06
C LYS A 171 6.80 3.26 11.80
N ILE A 172 7.13 2.00 12.09
CA ILE A 172 6.32 1.10 12.92
C ILE A 172 7.01 0.95 14.26
N VAL A 173 6.30 1.28 15.34
CA VAL A 173 6.74 1.16 16.73
C VAL A 173 5.87 0.11 17.39
N GLU A 174 6.48 -0.97 17.86
CA GLU A 174 5.78 -2.00 18.65
C GLU A 174 5.68 -1.53 20.11
N GLU A 175 4.47 -1.53 20.65
CA GLU A 175 4.22 -1.24 22.06
C GLU A 175 4.17 -2.53 22.88
N SER A 176 3.49 -3.55 22.37
CA SER A 176 3.36 -4.83 23.05
C SER A 176 3.18 -6.00 22.09
N TYR A 177 3.64 -7.17 22.54
CA TYR A 177 3.40 -8.46 21.91
C TYR A 177 3.18 -9.50 23.01
N GLY A 178 2.08 -10.25 22.93
CA GLY A 178 1.76 -11.30 23.90
C GLY A 178 1.17 -12.53 23.23
N HIS A 179 1.62 -13.69 23.70
CA HIS A 179 1.08 -15.01 23.36
C HIS A 179 0.43 -15.59 24.62
N TYR A 180 -0.85 -15.93 24.53
CA TYR A 180 -1.66 -16.43 25.63
C TYR A 180 -2.21 -17.81 25.27
N TYR A 181 -2.27 -18.71 26.24
CA TYR A 181 -2.81 -20.07 26.13
C TYR A 181 -4.05 -20.23 27.02
#